data_AF-A0A6H2FKR6-F1
#
_entry.id   AF-A0A6H2FKR6-F1
#
_cell.length_a   1.000
_cell.length_b   1.000
_cell.length_c   1.000
_cell.angle_alpha   90.00
_cell.angle_beta   90.00
_cell.angle_gamma   90.00
#
_symmetry.space_group_name_H-M   'P 1'
#
loop_
_entity.id
_entity.type
_entity.pdbx_description
1 polymer ?
#
loop_
_entity_poly.entity_id
_entity_poly.type
_entity_poly.pdbx_seq_one_letter_code
_entity_poly.pdbx_strand_id
1 'polypeptide(L)'
;MRIGINYNNNYLFLHKFINLLIVSECKRFIIHARKTLLYNNINVKKNLIIPKLNYKIIYQIKKNFPDIKISINGGIKTLLDIKKHLKYVD
;
A
#
# COMPACT_ATOMS: atom_id res chain seq x y z
N MET A 1 -4.25 4.77 3.12
CA MET A 1 -3.13 5.45 2.42
C MET A 1 -2.76 4.72 1.12
N ARG A 2 -1.80 5.27 0.34
CA ARG A 2 -1.25 4.66 -0.89
C ARG A 2 0.25 4.43 -0.74
N ILE A 3 0.83 3.55 -1.56
CA ILE A 3 2.26 3.15 -1.46
C ILE A 3 3.27 4.25 -1.85
N GLY A 4 2.79 5.43 -2.26
CA GLY A 4 3.66 6.52 -2.68
C GLY A 4 2.94 7.56 -3.53
N ILE A 5 3.69 8.58 -3.93
CA ILE A 5 3.25 9.72 -4.73
C ILE A 5 4.25 10.00 -5.86
N ASN A 6 3.77 10.17 -7.09
CA ASN A 6 4.59 10.44 -8.27
C ASN A 6 5.76 9.43 -8.41
N TYR A 7 7.01 9.89 -8.26
CA TYR A 7 8.22 9.04 -8.30
C TYR A 7 8.68 8.57 -6.92
N ASN A 8 8.11 9.10 -5.85
CA ASN A 8 8.38 8.71 -4.48
C ASN A 8 7.47 7.55 -4.09
N ASN A 9 7.78 6.35 -4.59
CA ASN A 9 6.93 5.16 -4.45
C ASN A 9 7.72 3.85 -4.26
N ASN A 10 8.97 3.95 -3.80
CA ASN A 10 9.80 2.79 -3.51
C ASN A 10 9.60 2.31 -2.06
N TYR A 11 10.17 1.14 -1.77
CA TYR A 11 10.10 0.52 -0.44
C TYR A 11 10.60 1.45 0.67
N LEU A 12 11.76 2.08 0.48
CA LEU A 12 12.38 2.92 1.51
C LEU A 12 11.51 4.13 1.87
N PHE A 13 10.85 4.73 0.88
CA PHE A 13 9.91 5.82 1.11
C PHE A 13 8.74 5.36 1.99
N LEU A 14 8.06 4.28 1.61
CA LEU A 14 6.91 3.77 2.37
C LEU A 14 7.32 3.31 3.78
N HIS A 15 8.47 2.66 3.90
CA HIS A 15 9.02 2.21 5.18
C HIS A 15 9.27 3.38 6.13
N LYS A 16 9.97 4.43 5.67
CA LYS A 16 10.23 5.63 6.48
C LYS A 16 8.92 6.28 6.92
N PHE A 17 7.94 6.38 6.01
CA PHE A 17 6.65 6.98 6.32
C PHE A 17 5.86 6.18 7.38
N ILE A 18 5.80 4.85 7.24
CA ILE A 18 5.13 3.99 8.22
C ILE A 18 5.84 4.04 9.57
N ASN A 19 7.17 4.03 9.58
CA ASN A 19 7.96 4.13 10.82
C ASN A 19 7.62 5.41 11.60
N LEU A 20 7.50 6.54 10.92
CA LEU A 20 7.08 7.80 11.55
C LEU A 20 5.68 7.70 12.18
N LEU A 21 4.73 7.06 11.51
CA LEU A 21 3.37 6.90 12.03
C LEU A 21 3.29 5.91 13.20
N ILE A 22 4.13 4.88 13.21
CA ILE A 22 4.24 3.94 14.34
C ILE A 22 4.76 4.65 15.59
N VAL A 23 5.74 5.56 15.45
CA VAL A 23 6.22 6.40 16.55
C VAL A 23 5.09 7.27 17.12
N SER A 24 4.11 7.65 16.29
CA SER A 24 2.87 8.31 16.72
C SER A 24 1.77 7.33 17.18
N GLU A 25 2.15 6.11 17.58
CA GLU A 25 1.27 5.04 18.09
C GLU A 25 0.22 4.49 17.11
N CYS A 26 0.35 4.77 15.81
CA CYS A 26 -0.55 4.17 14.82
C CYS A 26 -0.22 2.67 14.62
N LYS A 27 -1.20 1.80 14.91
CA LYS A 27 -1.03 0.34 14.81
C LYS A 27 -1.81 -0.32 13.67
N ARG A 28 -2.68 0.41 12.95
CA ARG A 28 -3.50 -0.17 11.86
C ARG A 28 -3.40 0.64 10.58
N PHE A 29 -3.13 -0.03 9.48
CA PHE A 29 -2.88 0.58 8.18
C PHE A 29 -3.74 -0.08 7.10
N ILE A 30 -4.54 0.73 6.42
CA ILE A 30 -5.21 0.30 5.18
C ILE A 30 -4.40 0.88 4.02
N ILE A 31 -3.74 0.01 3.26
CA ILE A 31 -2.78 0.42 2.22
C ILE A 31 -3.30 -0.01 0.85
N HIS A 32 -3.62 0.96 0.01
CA HIS A 32 -3.92 0.71 -1.39
C HIS A 32 -2.60 0.52 -2.16
N ALA A 33 -2.47 -0.62 -2.85
CA ALA A 33 -1.27 -1.10 -3.52
C ALA A 33 -0.88 -0.35 -4.81
N ARG A 34 -1.33 0.89 -4.98
CA ARG A 34 -0.98 1.75 -6.12
C ARG A 34 -0.48 3.07 -5.58
N LYS A 35 0.49 3.68 -6.26
CA LYS A 35 0.86 5.08 -6.00
C LYS A 35 -0.23 6.04 -6.44
N THR A 36 -0.18 7.27 -5.94
CA THR A 36 -0.92 8.41 -6.47
C THR A 36 -0.07 9.09 -7.53
N LEU A 37 -0.67 9.54 -8.63
CA LEU A 37 -0.07 10.48 -9.57
C LEU A 37 -0.82 11.80 -9.44
N LEU A 38 -0.11 12.86 -9.04
CA LEU A 38 -0.62 14.23 -8.95
C LEU A 38 0.01 15.06 -10.07
N TYR A 39 -0.60 15.03 -11.25
CA TYR A 39 -0.29 15.90 -12.39
C TYR A 39 -1.61 16.41 -12.99
N ASN A 40 -1.60 17.59 -13.63
CA ASN A 40 -2.81 18.32 -14.05
C ASN A 40 -3.79 17.50 -14.93
N ASN A 41 -3.36 16.41 -15.56
CA ASN A 41 -4.15 15.61 -16.49
C ASN A 41 -4.60 14.22 -15.96
N ILE A 42 -4.40 13.93 -14.67
CA ILE A 42 -4.76 12.62 -14.07
C ILE A 42 -5.89 12.79 -13.04
N ASN A 43 -7.11 12.46 -13.47
CA ASN A 43 -8.27 12.41 -12.59
C ASN A 43 -8.32 11.13 -11.71
N VAL A 44 -9.29 11.06 -10.81
CA VAL A 44 -9.47 9.94 -9.87
C VAL A 44 -9.60 8.59 -10.58
N LYS A 45 -10.40 8.50 -11.65
CA LYS A 45 -10.59 7.26 -12.42
C LYS A 45 -9.26 6.78 -13.03
N LYS A 46 -8.51 7.68 -13.67
CA LYS A 46 -7.18 7.38 -14.22
C LYS A 46 -6.20 6.93 -13.15
N ASN A 47 -6.24 7.52 -11.95
CA ASN A 47 -5.41 7.13 -10.80
C ASN A 47 -5.69 5.71 -10.26
N LEU A 48 -6.83 5.10 -10.60
CA LEU A 48 -7.15 3.72 -10.26
C LEU A 48 -6.70 2.71 -11.32
N ILE A 49 -6.40 3.17 -12.54
CA ILE A 49 -6.12 2.31 -13.70
C ILE A 49 -4.65 2.41 -14.11
N ILE A 50 -4.10 3.63 -14.20
CA ILE A 50 -2.76 3.88 -14.76
C ILE A 50 -1.64 3.33 -13.88
N PRO A 51 -1.58 3.61 -12.55
CA PRO A 51 -0.52 3.05 -11.74
C PRO A 51 -0.72 1.53 -11.58
N LYS A 52 0.31 0.76 -11.94
CA LYS A 52 0.33 -0.68 -11.70
C LYS A 52 0.22 -0.97 -10.20
N LEU A 53 -0.42 -2.09 -9.88
CA LEU A 53 -0.45 -2.62 -8.52
C LEU A 53 0.93 -3.13 -8.14
N ASN A 54 1.33 -2.88 -6.90
CA ASN A 54 2.54 -3.42 -6.30
C ASN A 54 2.21 -3.92 -4.89
N TYR A 55 1.77 -5.17 -4.78
CA TYR A 55 1.51 -5.81 -3.49
C TYR A 55 2.79 -6.18 -2.73
N LYS A 56 3.89 -6.45 -3.47
CA LYS A 56 5.15 -6.93 -2.91
C LYS A 56 5.72 -5.97 -1.85
N ILE A 57 5.63 -4.67 -2.12
CA ILE A 57 6.08 -3.63 -1.17
C ILE A 57 5.30 -3.70 0.16
N ILE A 58 3.99 -3.94 0.11
CA ILE A 58 3.13 -4.03 1.30
C ILE A 58 3.47 -5.28 2.11
N TYR A 59 3.71 -6.41 1.44
CA TYR A 59 4.14 -7.64 2.10
C TYR A 59 5.48 -7.47 2.79
N GLN A 60 6.41 -6.75 2.15
CA GLN A 60 7.71 -6.45 2.74
C GLN A 60 7.54 -5.58 4.00
N ILE A 61 6.69 -4.54 3.94
CA ILE A 61 6.34 -3.75 5.12
C ILE A 61 5.79 -4.64 6.25
N LYS A 62 4.83 -5.53 5.98
CA LYS A 62 4.30 -6.43 7.03
C LYS A 62 5.39 -7.30 7.66
N LYS A 63 6.34 -7.81 6.86
CA LYS A 63 7.49 -8.57 7.37
C LYS A 63 8.40 -7.72 8.27
N ASN A 64 8.61 -6.46 7.92
CA ASN A 64 9.48 -5.55 8.66
C ASN A 64 8.82 -4.97 9.91
N PHE A 65 7.49 -4.89 9.95
CA PHE A 65 6.72 -4.42 11.09
C PHE A 65 5.65 -5.46 11.47
N PRO A 66 6.02 -6.57 12.13
CA PRO A 66 5.11 -7.67 12.42
C PRO A 66 3.95 -7.25 13.34
N ASP A 67 4.18 -6.28 14.22
CA ASP A 67 3.24 -5.87 15.28
C ASP A 67 2.11 -4.96 14.80
N ILE A 68 2.20 -4.38 13.60
CA ILE A 68 1.13 -3.56 13.05
C ILE A 68 0.15 -4.40 12.24
N LYS A 69 -1.11 -3.97 12.20
CA LYS A 69 -2.15 -4.57 11.36
C LYS A 69 -2.22 -3.90 10.00
N ILE A 70 -2.16 -4.69 8.93
CA ILE A 70 -2.19 -4.19 7.56
C ILE A 70 -3.32 -4.84 6.78
N SER A 71 -4.31 -4.03 6.37
CA SER A 71 -5.30 -4.43 5.37
C SER A 71 -4.88 -3.94 3.99
N ILE A 72 -4.72 -4.86 3.05
CA ILE A 72 -4.29 -4.56 1.68
C ILE A 72 -5.50 -4.24 0.79
N ASN A 73 -5.37 -3.23 -0.08
CA ASN A 73 -6.43 -2.79 -0.97
C ASN A 73 -5.95 -2.59 -2.42
N GLY A 74 -6.89 -2.74 -3.36
CA GLY A 74 -6.74 -2.40 -4.77
C GLY A 74 -6.61 -3.64 -5.65
N GLY A 75 -7.51 -3.81 -6.63
CA GLY A 75 -7.44 -4.89 -7.62
C GLY A 75 -7.77 -6.31 -7.14
N ILE A 76 -8.22 -6.47 -5.89
CA ILE A 76 -8.65 -7.74 -5.31
C ILE A 76 -10.13 -7.91 -5.65
N LYS A 77 -10.46 -8.90 -6.48
CA LYS A 77 -11.82 -9.06 -7.04
C LYS A 77 -12.49 -10.36 -6.65
N THR A 78 -11.71 -11.36 -6.28
CA THR A 78 -12.20 -12.72 -6.02
C THR A 78 -11.85 -13.19 -4.62
N LEU A 79 -12.61 -14.18 -4.11
CA LEU A 79 -12.27 -14.87 -2.87
C LEU A 79 -10.88 -15.53 -2.94
N LEU A 80 -10.47 -16.00 -4.12
CA LEU A 80 -9.14 -16.57 -4.34
C LEU A 80 -8.04 -15.52 -4.15
N ASP A 81 -8.23 -14.31 -4.66
CA ASP A 81 -7.31 -13.19 -4.42
C ASP A 81 -7.21 -12.89 -2.92
N ILE A 82 -8.35 -12.80 -2.23
CA ILE A 82 -8.39 -12.56 -0.79
C ILE A 82 -7.57 -13.63 -0.05
N LYS A 83 -7.85 -14.92 -0.30
CA LYS A 83 -7.11 -16.04 0.32
C LYS A 83 -5.62 -15.99 0.02
N LYS A 84 -5.22 -15.54 -1.18
CA LYS A 84 -3.81 -15.36 -1.55
C LYS A 84 -3.15 -14.24 -0.74
N HIS A 85 -3.84 -13.11 -0.56
CA HIS A 85 -3.32 -11.95 0.15
C HIS A 85 -3.22 -12.18 1.67
N LEU A 86 -4.21 -12.86 2.26
CA LEU A 86 -4.23 -13.22 3.70
C LEU A 86 -3.06 -14.12 4.14
N LYS A 87 -2.30 -14.70 3.21
CA LYS A 87 -1.05 -15.41 3.54
C LYS A 87 0.11 -14.47 3.91
N TYR A 88 0.00 -13.17 3.62
CA TYR A 88 1.09 -12.22 3.76
C TYR A 88 0.76 -10.98 4.60
N VAL A 89 -0.53 -10.74 4.86
CA VAL A 89 -1.04 -9.59 5.63
C VAL A 89 -2.17 -10.03 6.56
N ASP A 90 -2.70 -9.10 7.35
CA ASP A 90 -3.79 -9.36 8.32
C ASP A 90 -5.19 -9.24 7.69
#